data_AF-A0A239SMN7-F1
#
_entry.id   AF-A0A239SMN7-F1
#
_cell.length_a   1.000
_cell.length_b   1.000
_cell.length_c   1.000
_cell.angle_alpha   90.00
_cell.angle_beta   90.00
_cell.angle_gamma   90.00
#
_symmetry.space_group_name_H-M   'P 1'
#
loop_
_entity.id
_entity.type
_entity.pdbx_description
1 polymer ?
#
loop_
_entity_poly.entity_id
_entity_poly.type
_entity_poly.pdbx_seq_one_letter_code
_entity_poly.pdbx_strand_id
1 'polypeptide(L)'
;MTTTPQVTGRLAPSISLAPLAPLPRTFHHRTLGLSSRLHSLPGSLASQPSRSLQATRFARVFSMSSLCVASAVASLMPLTAHADDSPGVISTWTGAIADEFREIATEGASELYVPLHTHHLRFAYTREKIAQYNENPWGLGYGRVLSDGKNGSRMLYAMAFKDSHNDWSPMAGYGRIWNVANAGPVRFGLGYTVFLMSRSDTLGGVPFPAALPLAEVGIGRAAVATAYVPGGKGNGNVLFIFGRYTFGKPG
;
A
#
# COMPACT_ATOMS: atom_id res chain seq x y z
N MET A 1 -50.84 29.27 23.57
CA MET A 1 -50.34 28.33 24.59
C MET A 1 -48.85 28.15 24.37
N THR A 2 -48.06 28.72 25.26
CA THR A 2 -46.60 28.73 25.28
C THR A 2 -46.10 27.50 26.06
N THR A 3 -45.21 26.71 25.48
CA THR A 3 -44.49 25.65 26.20
C THR A 3 -42.98 25.79 25.98
N THR A 4 -42.30 26.14 27.06
CA THR A 4 -40.87 26.28 27.26
C THR A 4 -40.14 24.93 27.17
N PRO A 5 -38.91 24.84 26.63
CA PRO A 5 -38.16 23.60 26.61
C PRO A 5 -37.44 23.33 27.94
N GLN A 6 -37.50 22.09 28.42
CA GLN A 6 -36.77 21.60 29.59
C GLN A 6 -35.36 21.15 29.16
N VAL A 7 -34.34 21.82 29.71
CA VAL A 7 -32.92 21.45 29.61
C VAL A 7 -32.57 20.61 30.83
N THR A 8 -32.30 19.32 30.64
CA THR A 8 -31.81 18.42 31.68
C THR A 8 -30.34 18.08 31.43
N GLY A 9 -29.45 18.96 31.92
CA GLY A 9 -28.04 18.66 32.08
C GLY A 9 -27.82 17.77 33.32
N ARG A 10 -27.23 16.58 33.12
CA ARG A 10 -26.71 15.76 34.21
C ARG A 10 -25.20 15.59 34.01
N LEU A 11 -24.43 16.31 34.83
CA LEU A 11 -22.99 16.20 34.96
C LEU A 11 -22.63 14.81 35.51
N ALA A 12 -21.71 14.10 34.85
CA ALA A 12 -21.17 12.84 35.32
C ALA A 12 -20.14 13.08 36.45
N PRO A 13 -20.11 12.25 37.51
CA PRO A 13 -19.14 12.40 38.59
C PRO A 13 -17.73 11.97 38.16
N SER A 14 -16.76 12.79 38.56
CA SER A 14 -15.33 12.65 38.39
C SER A 14 -14.77 11.38 39.04
N ILE A 15 -14.03 10.57 38.27
CA ILE A 15 -13.34 9.37 38.75
C ILE A 15 -11.93 9.75 39.23
N SER A 16 -11.65 9.45 40.50
CA SER A 16 -10.35 9.62 41.15
C SER A 16 -9.41 8.47 40.80
N LEU A 17 -8.20 8.78 40.32
CA LEU A 17 -7.13 7.80 40.04
C LEU A 17 -6.28 7.56 41.31
N ALA A 18 -6.05 6.30 41.66
CA ALA A 18 -5.08 5.89 42.68
C ALA A 18 -3.65 5.82 42.08
N PRO A 19 -2.59 6.10 42.87
CA PRO A 19 -1.21 6.12 42.37
C PRO A 19 -0.56 4.73 42.29
N LEU A 20 0.27 4.52 41.24
CA LEU A 20 1.08 3.33 41.00
C LEU A 20 2.27 3.20 41.98
N ALA A 21 2.54 1.97 42.43
CA ALA A 21 3.78 1.59 43.12
C ALA A 21 4.89 1.18 42.12
N PRO A 22 6.18 1.42 42.43
CA PRO A 22 7.30 1.16 41.51
C PRO A 22 7.86 -0.28 41.53
N LEU A 23 8.31 -0.74 40.36
CA LEU A 23 9.03 -2.00 40.11
C LEU A 23 10.51 -1.95 40.55
N PRO A 24 11.11 -3.06 41.02
CA PRO A 24 12.55 -3.13 41.23
C PRO A 24 13.32 -3.51 39.96
N ARG A 25 14.42 -2.77 39.72
CA ARG A 25 15.47 -3.01 38.71
C ARG A 25 16.45 -4.07 39.24
N THR A 26 16.88 -5.00 38.38
CA THR A 26 18.16 -5.72 38.57
C THR A 26 18.93 -5.78 37.26
N PHE A 27 20.09 -5.13 37.28
CA PHE A 27 21.15 -5.13 36.28
C PHE A 27 22.10 -6.31 36.58
N HIS A 28 22.48 -7.10 35.57
CA HIS A 28 23.66 -7.96 35.66
C HIS A 28 24.58 -7.72 34.46
N HIS A 29 25.74 -7.13 34.75
CA HIS A 29 26.93 -7.16 33.91
C HIS A 29 27.51 -8.58 33.89
N ARG A 30 27.91 -9.08 32.72
CA ARG A 30 28.95 -10.12 32.64
C ARG A 30 29.92 -9.84 31.51
N THR A 31 31.18 -9.87 31.90
CA THR A 31 32.40 -9.46 31.22
C THR A 31 32.94 -10.51 30.25
N LEU A 32 33.69 -9.99 29.27
CA LEU A 32 34.52 -10.68 28.28
C LEU A 32 35.49 -11.71 28.86
N GLY A 33 35.70 -12.80 28.12
CA GLY A 33 36.82 -13.72 28.28
C GLY A 33 37.34 -14.16 26.91
N LEU A 34 38.44 -13.54 26.46
CA LEU A 34 39.21 -13.87 25.28
C LEU A 34 40.27 -14.91 25.68
N SER A 35 40.42 -16.02 24.94
CA SER A 35 41.60 -16.88 25.06
C SER A 35 42.03 -17.36 23.69
N SER A 36 43.23 -16.92 23.31
CA SER A 36 44.01 -17.28 22.15
C SER A 36 45.04 -18.34 22.51
N ARG A 37 45.24 -19.35 21.66
CA ARG A 37 46.56 -19.98 21.48
C ARG A 37 46.68 -20.64 20.09
N LEU A 38 47.82 -20.34 19.48
CA LEU A 38 48.31 -20.64 18.14
C LEU A 38 49.33 -21.80 18.15
N HIS A 39 49.67 -22.25 16.93
CA HIS A 39 50.82 -23.06 16.46
C HIS A 39 50.53 -24.57 16.27
N SER A 40 50.92 -25.25 15.18
CA SER A 40 51.77 -24.91 14.02
C SER A 40 51.68 -26.00 12.91
N LEU A 41 51.87 -25.56 11.66
CA LEU A 41 52.18 -26.25 10.37
C LEU A 41 53.61 -26.92 10.40
N PRO A 42 54.24 -27.50 9.33
CA PRO A 42 54.03 -27.32 7.86
C PRO A 42 54.40 -28.49 6.88
N GLY A 43 54.25 -28.21 5.57
CA GLY A 43 55.01 -28.79 4.42
C GLY A 43 54.17 -29.64 3.43
N SER A 44 54.28 -29.55 2.09
CA SER A 44 55.21 -28.89 1.17
C SER A 44 54.73 -29.02 -0.31
N LEU A 45 55.00 -27.97 -1.12
CA LEU A 45 55.27 -27.84 -2.59
C LEU A 45 54.35 -28.48 -3.66
N ALA A 46 53.73 -27.68 -4.57
CA ALA A 46 54.20 -27.22 -5.91
C ALA A 46 54.16 -28.34 -6.99
N SER A 47 53.68 -28.22 -8.23
CA SER A 47 53.77 -27.16 -9.26
C SER A 47 52.91 -27.52 -10.51
N GLN A 48 52.40 -26.53 -11.25
CA GLN A 48 51.94 -26.59 -12.68
C GLN A 48 53.17 -26.56 -13.65
N PRO A 49 53.12 -26.54 -15.03
CA PRO A 49 52.00 -26.36 -16.00
C PRO A 49 52.03 -27.15 -17.36
N SER A 50 51.02 -26.87 -18.22
CA SER A 50 51.07 -26.66 -19.71
C SER A 50 50.81 -27.77 -20.77
N ARG A 51 49.73 -27.52 -21.56
CA ARG A 51 49.43 -27.63 -23.03
C ARG A 51 50.09 -28.68 -23.96
N SER A 52 49.26 -29.40 -24.74
CA SER A 52 49.27 -29.54 -26.23
C SER A 52 48.09 -30.46 -26.68
N LEU A 53 47.16 -30.02 -27.55
CA LEU A 53 47.09 -30.13 -29.03
C LEU A 53 47.08 -31.56 -29.61
N GLN A 54 45.93 -32.01 -30.13
CA GLN A 54 45.83 -32.53 -31.51
C GLN A 54 44.39 -32.65 -32.02
N ALA A 55 44.23 -32.27 -33.28
CA ALA A 55 43.01 -32.24 -34.07
C ALA A 55 42.97 -33.44 -35.02
N THR A 56 41.77 -33.88 -35.39
CA THR A 56 41.54 -34.69 -36.59
C THR A 56 40.30 -34.16 -37.33
N ARG A 57 40.55 -33.59 -38.50
CA ARG A 57 39.55 -33.40 -39.58
C ARG A 57 39.52 -34.68 -40.42
N PHE A 58 38.39 -35.01 -41.04
CA PHE A 58 38.29 -35.18 -42.50
C PHE A 58 36.83 -35.27 -42.96
N ALA A 59 36.59 -34.62 -44.09
CA ALA A 59 35.32 -34.33 -44.73
C ALA A 59 34.72 -35.53 -45.49
N ARG A 60 33.42 -35.45 -45.82
CA ARG A 60 32.92 -35.66 -47.19
C ARG A 60 31.50 -35.12 -47.37
N VAL A 61 31.40 -34.11 -48.21
CA VAL A 61 30.18 -33.73 -48.93
C VAL A 61 30.25 -34.41 -50.30
N PHE A 62 29.15 -35.01 -50.76
CA PHE A 62 28.88 -35.11 -52.19
C PHE A 62 27.37 -35.06 -52.44
N SER A 63 27.01 -34.19 -53.37
CA SER A 63 25.66 -33.84 -53.84
C SER A 63 25.41 -34.52 -55.20
N MET A 64 24.13 -34.75 -55.54
CA MET A 64 23.48 -34.81 -56.88
C MET A 64 22.34 -35.84 -56.86
N SER A 65 21.20 -35.79 -57.58
CA SER A 65 20.32 -34.80 -58.22
C SER A 65 19.18 -35.62 -58.89
N SER A 66 17.94 -35.10 -58.93
CA SER A 66 16.82 -35.44 -59.87
C SER A 66 16.13 -36.82 -59.74
N LEU A 67 14.82 -37.06 -59.97
CA LEU A 67 13.71 -36.36 -60.65
C LEU A 67 12.34 -37.05 -60.32
N CYS A 68 11.22 -36.29 -60.29
CA CYS A 68 9.78 -36.61 -60.61
C CYS A 68 9.06 -37.88 -60.06
N VAL A 69 7.73 -38.00 -59.80
CA VAL A 69 6.46 -37.23 -59.84
C VAL A 69 5.42 -38.14 -59.14
N ALA A 70 4.48 -37.63 -58.32
CA ALA A 70 3.07 -38.11 -58.25
C ALA A 70 2.21 -37.28 -57.28
N SER A 71 1.01 -36.92 -57.76
CA SER A 71 0.00 -36.06 -57.17
C SER A 71 -0.72 -36.65 -55.95
N ALA A 72 -0.96 -35.81 -54.94
CA ALA A 72 -2.13 -35.93 -54.05
C ALA A 72 -2.52 -34.51 -53.60
N VAL A 73 -3.50 -33.92 -54.30
CA VAL A 73 -4.20 -32.71 -53.84
C VAL A 73 -5.08 -33.13 -52.67
N ALA A 74 -4.51 -33.14 -51.47
CA ALA A 74 -5.27 -33.23 -50.23
C ALA A 74 -5.70 -31.80 -49.85
N SER A 75 -6.97 -31.53 -50.10
CA SER A 75 -7.84 -30.54 -49.44
C SER A 75 -7.17 -29.76 -48.30
N LEU A 76 -6.59 -28.60 -48.63
CA LEU A 76 -6.31 -27.52 -47.69
C LEU A 76 -7.66 -26.86 -47.32
N MET A 77 -8.44 -27.55 -46.49
CA MET A 77 -9.40 -26.85 -45.63
C MET A 77 -8.59 -26.40 -44.42
N PRO A 78 -8.31 -25.09 -44.22
CA PRO A 78 -7.91 -24.65 -42.91
C PRO A 78 -9.06 -25.00 -41.98
N LEU A 79 -8.84 -25.97 -41.10
CA LEU A 79 -9.68 -26.15 -39.93
C LEU A 79 -9.47 -24.87 -39.11
N THR A 80 -10.31 -23.87 -39.35
CA THR A 80 -10.38 -22.70 -38.49
C THR A 80 -10.89 -23.22 -37.16
N ALA A 81 -9.95 -23.55 -36.27
CA ALA A 81 -10.22 -23.57 -34.85
C ALA A 81 -10.70 -22.15 -34.51
N HIS A 82 -12.01 -21.96 -34.43
CA HIS A 82 -12.55 -20.81 -33.75
C HIS A 82 -12.15 -20.98 -32.29
N ALA A 83 -11.05 -20.35 -31.90
CA ALA A 83 -10.87 -19.99 -30.52
C ALA A 83 -12.14 -19.22 -30.14
N ASP A 84 -12.82 -19.69 -29.09
CA ASP A 84 -13.89 -18.93 -28.49
C ASP A 84 -13.24 -17.67 -27.91
N ASP A 85 -13.19 -16.61 -28.71
CA ASP A 85 -12.66 -15.28 -28.35
C ASP A 85 -13.59 -14.55 -27.38
N SER A 86 -14.60 -15.25 -26.83
CA SER A 86 -15.38 -14.77 -25.71
C SER A 86 -14.42 -14.43 -24.56
N PRO A 87 -14.32 -13.16 -24.13
CA PRO A 87 -13.41 -12.80 -23.07
C PRO A 87 -13.76 -13.59 -21.82
N GLY A 88 -12.81 -14.40 -21.34
CA GLY A 88 -12.97 -15.13 -20.10
C GLY A 88 -13.35 -14.19 -18.95
N VAL A 89 -14.05 -14.71 -17.94
CA VAL A 89 -14.50 -13.92 -16.77
C VAL A 89 -13.34 -13.15 -16.13
N ILE A 90 -12.16 -13.76 -16.07
CA ILE A 90 -10.94 -13.14 -15.52
C ILE A 90 -10.50 -11.94 -16.39
N SER A 91 -10.48 -12.07 -17.73
CA SER A 91 -10.05 -10.97 -18.61
C SER A 91 -11.06 -9.81 -18.61
N THR A 92 -12.34 -10.11 -18.44
CA THR A 92 -13.39 -9.10 -18.26
C THR A 92 -13.18 -8.31 -16.97
N TRP A 93 -12.86 -9.00 -15.86
CA TRP A 93 -12.61 -8.37 -14.58
C TRP A 93 -11.32 -7.54 -14.56
N THR A 94 -10.22 -8.05 -15.14
CA THR A 94 -8.97 -7.28 -15.25
C THR A 94 -9.12 -6.09 -16.18
N GLY A 95 -9.89 -6.22 -17.27
CA GLY A 95 -10.26 -5.11 -18.15
C GLY A 95 -11.00 -4.00 -17.40
N ALA A 96 -12.01 -4.36 -16.61
CA ALA A 96 -12.76 -3.40 -15.81
C ALA A 96 -11.89 -2.63 -14.80
N ILE A 97 -10.93 -3.29 -14.15
CA ILE A 97 -9.99 -2.62 -13.25
C ILE A 97 -9.05 -1.69 -14.01
N ALA A 98 -8.52 -2.13 -15.14
CA ALA A 98 -7.64 -1.29 -15.96
C ALA A 98 -8.39 -0.05 -16.47
N ASP A 99 -9.64 -0.21 -16.88
CA ASP A 99 -10.50 0.87 -17.34
C ASP A 99 -10.83 1.85 -16.21
N GLU A 100 -11.19 1.37 -15.02
CA GLU A 100 -11.40 2.20 -13.81
C GLU A 100 -10.16 3.06 -13.51
N PHE A 101 -8.97 2.45 -13.50
CA PHE A 101 -7.74 3.18 -13.23
C PHE A 101 -7.42 4.19 -14.33
N ARG A 102 -7.62 3.80 -15.60
CA ARG A 102 -7.40 4.68 -16.74
C ARG A 102 -8.34 5.88 -16.70
N GLU A 103 -9.62 5.66 -16.45
CA GLU A 103 -10.65 6.70 -16.37
C GLU A 103 -10.31 7.72 -15.28
N ILE A 104 -9.96 7.28 -14.07
CA ILE A 104 -9.56 8.19 -12.99
C ILE A 104 -8.28 8.95 -13.36
N ALA A 105 -7.30 8.27 -13.96
CA ALA A 105 -6.04 8.90 -14.34
C ALA A 105 -6.23 9.99 -15.41
N THR A 106 -7.02 9.71 -16.46
CA THR A 106 -7.20 10.62 -17.59
C THR A 106 -8.23 11.70 -17.31
N GLU A 107 -9.41 11.33 -16.79
CA GLU A 107 -10.56 12.23 -16.62
C GLU A 107 -10.60 12.90 -15.25
N GLY A 108 -9.95 12.34 -14.23
CA GLY A 108 -10.00 12.87 -12.87
C GLY A 108 -9.41 14.28 -12.73
N ALA A 109 -9.94 15.07 -11.80
CA ALA A 109 -9.33 16.32 -11.38
C ALA A 109 -8.06 16.06 -10.54
N SER A 110 -7.13 17.01 -10.53
CA SER A 110 -5.95 16.92 -9.65
C SER A 110 -6.34 17.17 -8.20
N GLU A 111 -5.76 16.40 -7.27
CA GLU A 111 -6.04 16.51 -5.84
C GLU A 111 -4.77 16.52 -5.01
N LEU A 112 -4.69 17.47 -4.07
CA LEU A 112 -3.63 17.56 -3.06
C LEU A 112 -4.10 16.85 -1.80
N TYR A 113 -3.24 16.03 -1.21
CA TYR A 113 -3.46 15.38 0.07
C TYR A 113 -2.47 15.94 1.09
N VAL A 114 -2.99 16.40 2.22
CA VAL A 114 -2.19 16.97 3.31
C VAL A 114 -2.48 16.19 4.58
N PRO A 115 -1.60 15.30 5.02
CA PRO A 115 -1.68 14.67 6.33
C PRO A 115 -1.73 15.74 7.43
N LEU A 116 -2.72 15.64 8.33
CA LEU A 116 -2.97 16.66 9.36
C LEU A 116 -2.66 16.15 10.75
N HIS A 117 -3.21 14.98 11.10
CA HIS A 117 -3.12 14.44 12.45
C HIS A 117 -3.37 12.94 12.47
N THR A 118 -2.68 12.24 13.37
CA THR A 118 -2.88 10.83 13.66
C THR A 118 -3.35 10.70 15.11
N HIS A 119 -4.60 10.27 15.31
CA HIS A 119 -5.17 10.13 16.65
C HIS A 119 -5.18 8.68 17.10
N HIS A 120 -4.50 8.37 18.20
CA HIS A 120 -4.56 7.06 18.84
C HIS A 120 -5.77 6.99 19.78
N LEU A 121 -6.69 6.05 19.54
CA LEU A 121 -7.89 5.95 20.37
C LEU A 121 -7.52 5.56 21.82
N ARG A 122 -7.92 6.43 22.76
CA ARG A 122 -7.49 6.41 24.18
C ARG A 122 -7.94 5.16 24.96
N PHE A 123 -8.90 4.40 24.44
CA PHE A 123 -9.27 3.12 25.05
C PHE A 123 -8.24 2.01 24.78
N ALA A 124 -7.38 2.18 23.77
CA ALA A 124 -6.42 1.16 23.32
C ALA A 124 -4.96 1.47 23.72
N TYR A 125 -4.65 2.68 24.18
CA TYR A 125 -3.29 3.13 24.52
C TYR A 125 -3.22 3.87 25.86
N THR A 126 -2.14 3.63 26.62
CA THR A 126 -1.81 4.44 27.82
C THR A 126 -1.20 5.78 27.39
N ARG A 127 -1.32 6.82 28.23
CA ARG A 127 -0.84 8.17 27.90
C ARG A 127 0.66 8.21 27.65
N GLU A 128 1.42 7.37 28.35
CA GLU A 128 2.88 7.26 28.26
C GLU A 128 3.32 6.68 26.91
N LYS A 129 2.48 5.85 26.28
CA LYS A 129 2.74 5.26 24.95
C LYS A 129 2.34 6.21 23.83
N ILE A 130 1.24 6.96 24.00
CA ILE A 130 0.83 8.03 23.06
C ILE A 130 1.90 9.12 22.99
N ALA A 131 2.47 9.52 24.13
CA ALA A 131 3.50 10.56 24.20
C ALA A 131 4.81 10.20 23.45
N GLN A 132 5.01 8.93 23.09
CA GLN A 132 6.16 8.48 22.31
C GLN A 132 5.93 8.53 20.80
N TYR A 133 4.70 8.75 20.34
CA TYR A 133 4.34 8.74 18.92
C TYR A 133 4.19 10.14 18.35
N ASN A 134 4.66 10.33 17.12
CA ASN A 134 4.35 11.53 16.35
C ASN A 134 2.88 11.51 15.90
N GLU A 135 2.05 12.34 16.52
CA GLU A 135 0.65 12.53 16.11
C GLU A 135 0.49 13.58 15.01
N ASN A 136 1.57 14.23 14.57
CA ASN A 136 1.56 15.20 13.47
C ASN A 136 2.38 14.64 12.30
N PRO A 137 1.80 13.74 11.50
CA PRO A 137 2.49 13.14 10.36
C PRO A 137 2.74 14.23 9.33
N TRP A 138 3.93 14.82 9.29
CA TRP A 138 4.24 15.81 8.27
C TRP A 138 4.46 15.09 6.94
N GLY A 139 3.78 15.55 5.88
CA GLY A 139 3.83 14.88 4.60
C GLY A 139 3.01 15.60 3.54
N LEU A 140 2.98 14.99 2.36
CA LEU A 140 2.22 15.47 1.23
C LEU A 140 1.85 14.31 0.33
N GLY A 141 0.76 14.45 -0.40
CA GLY A 141 0.45 13.58 -1.51
C GLY A 141 -0.26 14.29 -2.63
N TYR A 142 -0.32 13.58 -3.74
CA TYR A 142 -0.96 14.01 -4.96
C TYR A 142 -1.76 12.86 -5.53
N GLY A 143 -2.85 13.18 -6.21
CA GLY A 143 -3.65 12.19 -6.88
C GLY A 143 -4.58 12.76 -7.93
N ARG A 144 -5.42 11.88 -8.43
CA ARG A 144 -6.49 12.14 -9.38
C ARG A 144 -7.79 11.68 -8.75
N VAL A 145 -8.80 12.54 -8.78
CA VAL A 145 -10.14 12.27 -8.24
C VAL A 145 -11.18 12.46 -9.32
N LEU A 146 -11.98 11.43 -9.55
CA LEU A 146 -13.08 11.44 -10.50
C LEU A 146 -14.40 11.55 -9.72
N SER A 147 -15.21 12.54 -10.07
CA SER A 147 -16.49 12.79 -9.42
C SER A 147 -17.58 11.93 -10.06
N ASP A 148 -18.37 11.24 -9.24
CA ASP A 148 -19.60 10.58 -9.71
C ASP A 148 -20.82 11.48 -9.47
N GLY A 149 -20.61 12.80 -9.54
CA GLY A 149 -21.62 13.81 -9.25
C GLY A 149 -22.10 13.75 -7.80
N LYS A 150 -23.40 13.49 -7.60
CA LYS A 150 -24.00 13.44 -6.27
C LYS A 150 -23.73 12.14 -5.51
N ASN A 151 -23.21 11.12 -6.19
CA ASN A 151 -23.09 9.76 -5.63
C ASN A 151 -21.78 9.54 -4.88
N GLY A 152 -20.75 10.38 -5.10
CA GLY A 152 -19.45 10.24 -4.45
C GLY A 152 -18.28 10.51 -5.39
N SER A 153 -17.15 9.86 -5.11
CA SER A 153 -15.91 10.02 -5.87
C SER A 153 -15.05 8.77 -5.85
N ARG A 154 -14.28 8.58 -6.92
CA ARG A 154 -13.20 7.58 -7.06
C ARG A 154 -11.87 8.29 -7.12
N MET A 155 -10.82 7.74 -6.51
CA MET A 155 -9.52 8.41 -6.46
C MET A 155 -8.36 7.43 -6.62
N LEU A 156 -7.31 7.91 -7.29
CA LEU A 156 -5.98 7.32 -7.30
C LEU A 156 -5.03 8.31 -6.67
N TYR A 157 -4.22 7.88 -5.71
CA TYR A 157 -3.34 8.79 -5.00
C TYR A 157 -1.99 8.16 -4.68
N ALA A 158 -1.01 9.01 -4.44
CA ALA A 158 0.24 8.69 -3.79
C ALA A 158 0.52 9.72 -2.70
N MET A 159 0.94 9.27 -1.52
CA MET A 159 1.30 10.08 -0.37
C MET A 159 2.65 9.62 0.18
N ALA A 160 3.43 10.55 0.72
CA ALA A 160 4.54 10.23 1.60
C ALA A 160 4.43 11.10 2.85
N PHE A 161 4.50 10.46 4.02
CA PHE A 161 4.43 11.15 5.30
C PHE A 161 5.33 10.50 6.32
N LYS A 162 5.66 11.25 7.35
CA LYS A 162 6.37 10.74 8.51
C LYS A 162 5.45 9.89 9.37
N ASP A 163 5.87 8.68 9.69
CA ASP A 163 5.14 7.80 10.59
C ASP A 163 5.37 8.15 12.07
N SER A 164 4.88 7.28 12.96
CA SER A 164 5.00 7.47 14.41
C SER A 164 6.43 7.47 14.92
N HIS A 165 7.40 6.89 14.19
CA HIS A 165 8.83 6.87 14.50
C HIS A 165 9.62 7.95 13.74
N ASN A 166 8.92 8.86 13.05
CA ASN A 166 9.49 9.96 12.27
C ASN A 166 10.21 9.52 10.98
N ASP A 167 9.93 8.30 10.51
CA ASP A 167 10.45 7.75 9.25
C ASP A 167 9.49 7.99 8.09
N TRP A 168 10.04 8.18 6.88
CA TRP A 168 9.24 8.37 5.68
C TRP A 168 8.53 7.09 5.27
N SER A 169 7.21 7.16 5.13
CA SER A 169 6.34 6.07 4.71
C SER A 169 5.60 6.46 3.43
N PRO A 170 6.08 6.04 2.24
CA PRO A 170 5.35 6.24 1.00
C PRO A 170 4.21 5.21 0.88
N MET A 171 3.07 5.68 0.38
CA MET A 171 1.92 4.85 0.03
C MET A 171 1.28 5.30 -1.27
N ALA A 172 0.72 4.36 -2.02
CA ALA A 172 -0.09 4.64 -3.20
C ALA A 172 -1.30 3.73 -3.22
N GLY A 173 -2.45 4.25 -3.64
CA GLY A 173 -3.70 3.51 -3.52
C GLY A 173 -4.85 4.04 -4.34
N TYR A 174 -5.92 3.26 -4.27
CA TYR A 174 -7.23 3.55 -4.80
C TYR A 174 -8.20 3.82 -3.64
N GLY A 175 -9.03 4.85 -3.75
CA GLY A 175 -10.09 5.14 -2.81
C GLY A 175 -11.45 5.27 -3.49
N ARG A 176 -12.50 4.85 -2.78
CA ARG A 176 -13.89 5.03 -3.17
C ARG A 176 -14.64 5.64 -2.00
N ILE A 177 -15.32 6.75 -2.23
CA ILE A 177 -16.19 7.38 -1.24
C ILE A 177 -17.58 7.54 -1.85
N TRP A 178 -18.61 7.13 -1.12
CA TRP A 178 -20.00 7.41 -1.44
C TRP A 178 -20.50 8.57 -0.60
N ASN A 179 -21.27 9.46 -1.22
CA ASN A 179 -21.93 10.54 -0.51
C ASN A 179 -23.16 9.98 0.22
N VAL A 180 -23.16 10.01 1.54
CA VAL A 180 -24.22 9.42 2.38
C VAL A 180 -25.21 10.45 2.90
N ALA A 181 -24.81 11.71 3.05
CA ALA A 181 -25.67 12.79 3.49
C ALA A 181 -25.16 14.15 3.02
N ASN A 182 -26.05 15.14 2.96
CA ASN A 182 -25.70 16.53 2.69
C ASN A 182 -26.42 17.46 3.68
N ALA A 183 -25.72 18.47 4.16
CA ALA A 183 -26.27 19.56 4.95
C ALA A 183 -25.91 20.89 4.26
N GLY A 184 -26.80 21.37 3.38
CA GLY A 184 -26.53 22.53 2.53
C GLY A 184 -25.30 22.29 1.65
N PRO A 185 -24.24 23.13 1.74
CA PRO A 185 -23.02 22.96 0.96
C PRO A 185 -22.07 21.89 1.50
N VAL A 186 -22.36 21.33 2.69
CA VAL A 186 -21.51 20.33 3.35
C VAL A 186 -21.95 18.93 2.93
N ARG A 187 -20.98 18.13 2.48
CA ARG A 187 -21.16 16.74 2.06
C ARG A 187 -20.54 15.80 3.09
N PHE A 188 -21.21 14.69 3.37
CA PHE A 188 -20.71 13.64 4.25
C PHE A 188 -20.53 12.36 3.44
N GLY A 189 -19.34 11.78 3.51
CA GLY A 189 -18.97 10.60 2.76
C GLY A 189 -18.52 9.45 3.65
N LEU A 190 -18.80 8.23 3.21
CA LEU A 190 -18.22 6.99 3.75
C LEU A 190 -17.64 6.18 2.61
N GLY A 191 -16.59 5.42 2.87
CA GLY A 191 -15.85 4.77 1.81
C GLY A 191 -14.81 3.78 2.30
N TYR A 192 -13.93 3.42 1.38
CA TYR A 192 -12.76 2.61 1.66
C TYR A 192 -11.59 3.04 0.80
N THR A 193 -10.39 2.64 1.21
CA THR A 193 -9.18 2.69 0.41
C THR A 193 -8.48 1.35 0.42
N VAL A 194 -7.86 1.00 -0.70
CA VAL A 194 -6.90 -0.10 -0.83
C VAL A 194 -5.59 0.47 -1.34
N PHE A 195 -4.48 0.13 -0.69
CA PHE A 195 -3.20 0.75 -1.00
C PHE A 195 -2.02 -0.18 -0.70
N LEU A 196 -0.90 0.12 -1.35
CA LEU A 196 0.41 -0.38 -0.99
C LEU A 196 1.13 0.69 -0.17
N MET A 197 1.74 0.28 0.94
CA MET A 197 2.55 1.17 1.77
C MET A 197 3.88 0.50 2.10
N SER A 198 4.94 1.28 2.09
CA SER A 198 6.25 0.86 2.59
C SER A 198 6.54 1.59 3.90
N ARG A 199 7.09 0.86 4.87
CA ARG A 199 7.59 1.41 6.13
C ARG A 199 8.94 0.78 6.45
N SER A 200 9.89 1.57 6.94
CA SER A 200 11.22 1.11 7.37
C SER A 200 11.14 0.01 8.43
N ASP A 201 10.18 0.12 9.34
CA ASP A 201 9.97 -0.79 10.48
C ASP A 201 9.21 -2.09 10.11
N THR A 202 8.66 -2.19 8.90
CA THR A 202 7.79 -3.29 8.48
C THR A 202 8.36 -3.98 7.25
N LEU A 203 8.58 -5.30 7.33
CA LEU A 203 9.11 -6.14 6.23
C LEU A 203 10.39 -5.58 5.57
N GLY A 204 11.21 -4.83 6.31
CA GLY A 204 12.44 -4.22 5.78
C GLY A 204 12.21 -3.20 4.65
N GLY A 205 11.05 -2.53 4.62
CA GLY A 205 10.70 -1.56 3.57
C GLY A 205 10.01 -2.15 2.35
N VAL A 206 9.72 -3.45 2.32
CA VAL A 206 8.92 -4.05 1.24
C VAL A 206 7.48 -3.51 1.31
N PRO A 207 6.92 -2.99 0.20
CA PRO A 207 5.54 -2.52 0.17
C PRO A 207 4.55 -3.64 0.52
N PHE A 208 3.64 -3.38 1.45
CA PHE A 208 2.59 -4.31 1.83
C PHE A 208 1.20 -3.77 1.47
N PRO A 209 0.26 -4.66 1.09
CA PRO A 209 -1.11 -4.27 0.82
C PRO A 209 -1.89 -4.05 2.11
N ALA A 210 -2.74 -3.04 2.12
CA ALA A 210 -3.69 -2.76 3.19
C ALA A 210 -5.01 -2.23 2.62
N ALA A 211 -6.08 -2.38 3.39
CA ALA A 211 -7.39 -1.82 3.10
C ALA A 211 -7.97 -1.18 4.36
N LEU A 212 -8.45 0.06 4.26
CA LEU A 212 -8.97 0.82 5.40
C LEU A 212 -10.32 1.46 5.07
N PRO A 213 -11.28 1.49 6.02
CA PRO A 213 -12.47 2.31 5.88
C PRO A 213 -12.13 3.80 5.93
N LEU A 214 -12.88 4.59 5.15
CA LEU A 214 -12.79 6.05 5.07
C LEU A 214 -14.08 6.71 5.54
N ALA A 215 -13.94 7.88 6.15
CA ALA A 215 -15.02 8.84 6.35
C ALA A 215 -14.57 10.24 5.89
N GLU A 216 -15.47 11.03 5.35
CA GLU A 216 -15.18 12.36 4.81
C GLU A 216 -16.25 13.39 5.18
N VAL A 217 -15.80 14.62 5.42
CA VAL A 217 -16.63 15.83 5.40
C VAL A 217 -16.04 16.81 4.39
N GLY A 218 -16.84 17.25 3.42
CA GLY A 218 -16.40 18.10 2.32
C GLY A 218 -17.25 19.35 2.12
N ILE A 219 -16.63 20.43 1.65
CA ILE A 219 -17.29 21.67 1.21
C ILE A 219 -16.62 22.18 -0.07
N GLY A 220 -17.39 22.26 -1.15
CA GLY A 220 -16.88 22.63 -2.46
C GLY A 220 -15.70 21.74 -2.88
N ARG A 221 -14.52 22.35 -3.03
CA ARG A 221 -13.27 21.70 -3.48
C ARG A 221 -12.40 21.18 -2.34
N ALA A 222 -12.75 21.46 -1.09
CA ALA A 222 -11.98 21.06 0.08
C ALA A 222 -12.72 19.97 0.85
N ALA A 223 -11.97 19.03 1.41
CA ALA A 223 -12.52 18.03 2.31
C ALA A 223 -11.52 17.67 3.40
N VAL A 224 -12.04 17.18 4.52
CA VAL A 224 -11.27 16.50 5.56
C VAL A 224 -11.74 15.06 5.59
N ALA A 225 -10.81 14.14 5.42
CA ALA A 225 -11.06 12.72 5.43
C ALA A 225 -10.28 12.05 6.56
N THR A 226 -10.78 10.90 7.00
CA THR A 226 -10.07 10.05 7.94
C THR A 226 -10.11 8.59 7.51
N ALA A 227 -8.99 7.91 7.67
CA ALA A 227 -8.88 6.46 7.56
C ALA A 227 -8.77 5.86 8.97
N TYR A 228 -9.56 4.83 9.24
CA TYR A 228 -9.48 4.11 10.51
C TYR A 228 -8.69 2.82 10.34
N VAL A 229 -7.60 2.68 11.10
CA VAL A 229 -6.77 1.47 11.16
C VAL A 229 -7.30 0.56 12.26
N PRO A 230 -8.00 -0.54 11.94
CA PRO A 230 -8.46 -1.48 12.96
C PRO A 230 -7.28 -2.22 13.60
N GLY A 231 -7.40 -2.58 14.87
CA GLY A 231 -6.39 -3.39 15.54
C GLY A 231 -6.73 -3.76 16.98
N GLY A 232 -5.78 -4.38 17.67
CA GLY A 232 -5.90 -4.83 19.06
C GLY A 232 -5.39 -3.82 20.08
N LYS A 233 -5.36 -4.21 21.36
CA LYS A 233 -4.75 -3.38 22.43
C LYS A 233 -3.28 -3.13 22.13
N GLY A 234 -2.89 -1.86 22.06
CA GLY A 234 -1.52 -1.43 21.85
C GLY A 234 -0.99 -1.46 20.41
N ASN A 235 -1.77 -1.96 19.42
CA ASN A 235 -1.43 -2.00 18.00
C ASN A 235 -2.71 -1.76 17.14
N GLY A 236 -2.81 -0.61 16.48
CA GLY A 236 -3.98 -0.19 15.68
C GLY A 236 -4.99 0.61 16.51
N ASN A 237 -6.25 0.73 16.07
CA ASN A 237 -7.23 1.70 16.60
C ASN A 237 -6.75 3.16 16.43
N VAL A 238 -6.30 3.48 15.23
CA VAL A 238 -5.73 4.79 14.88
C VAL A 238 -6.60 5.46 13.84
N LEU A 239 -6.87 6.74 14.03
CA LEU A 239 -7.49 7.59 13.01
C LEU A 239 -6.40 8.41 12.34
N PHE A 240 -6.16 8.16 11.06
CA PHE A 240 -5.31 9.00 10.23
C PHE A 240 -6.19 10.06 9.57
N ILE A 241 -5.95 11.33 9.88
CA ILE A 241 -6.75 12.47 9.41
C ILE A 241 -5.93 13.26 8.39
N PHE A 242 -6.52 13.52 7.22
CA PHE A 242 -5.86 14.22 6.13
C PHE A 242 -6.84 15.17 5.43
N GLY A 243 -6.33 16.33 5.05
CA GLY A 243 -7.01 17.30 4.21
C GLY A 243 -6.87 16.91 2.74
N ARG A 244 -7.90 17.23 1.97
CA ARG A 244 -7.96 17.05 0.53
C ARG A 244 -8.37 18.36 -0.12
N TYR A 245 -7.69 18.72 -1.20
CA TYR A 245 -8.04 19.89 -1.99
C TYR A 245 -7.97 19.58 -3.47
N THR A 246 -9.12 19.61 -4.14
CA THR A 246 -9.24 19.36 -5.57
C THR A 246 -8.98 20.66 -6.35
N PHE A 247 -8.09 20.64 -7.33
CA PHE A 247 -7.75 21.81 -8.17
C PHE A 247 -7.76 21.45 -9.67
N GLY A 248 -7.80 22.47 -10.52
CA GLY A 248 -7.94 22.30 -11.97
C GLY A 248 -9.40 22.24 -12.45
N LYS A 249 -9.62 21.67 -13.63
CA LYS A 249 -10.98 21.47 -14.16
C LYS A 249 -11.68 20.40 -13.31
N PRO A 250 -12.98 20.57 -12.98
CA PRO A 250 -13.77 19.49 -12.42
C PRO A 250 -13.73 18.29 -13.38
N GLY A 251 -13.35 17.13 -12.84
CA GLY A 251 -13.51 15.83 -13.50
C GLY A 251 -14.89 15.26 -13.24
#